data_AF-A0A655C1R7-F1
#
_entry.id   AF-A0A655C1R7-F1
#
_cell.length_a   1.000
_cell.length_b   1.000
_cell.length_c   1.000
_cell.angle_alpha   90.00
_cell.angle_beta   90.00
_cell.angle_gamma   90.00
#
_symmetry.space_group_name_H-M   'P 1'
#
loop_
_entity.id
_entity.type
_entity.pdbx_description
1 polymer ?
#
loop_
_entity_poly.entity_id
_entity_poly.type
_entity_poly.pdbx_seq_one_letter_code
_entity_poly.pdbx_strand_id
1 'polypeptide(L)' 'MTHYQRILDYIKPDYVHVLYQGRIVRSGDFTLVKQLEEQGYGWLTEQQ' A
#
# COMPACT_ATOMS: atom_id res chain seq x y z
N MET A 1 -10.20 -15.43 3.55
CA MET A 1 -9.05 -14.58 3.19
C MET A 1 -8.08 -15.44 2.40
N THR A 2 -7.95 -15.21 1.10
CA THR A 2 -7.04 -15.97 0.24
C THR A 2 -5.79 -15.13 -0.02
N HIS A 3 -4.66 -15.54 0.57
CA HIS A 3 -3.34 -15.04 0.24
C HIS A 3 -2.98 -15.43 -1.20
N TYR A 4 -3.17 -14.51 -2.15
CA TYR A 4 -2.54 -14.61 -3.47
C TYR A 4 -1.80 -13.30 -3.76
N GLN A 5 -0.53 -13.28 -3.39
CA GLN A 5 0.43 -12.23 -3.73
C GLN A 5 0.69 -12.13 -5.24
N ARG A 6 0.13 -13.03 -6.07
CA ARG A 6 0.35 -13.07 -7.52
C ARG A 6 -0.64 -12.27 -8.36
N ILE A 7 -1.76 -11.80 -7.81
CA ILE A 7 -2.76 -11.04 -8.60
C ILE A 7 -2.35 -9.58 -8.78
N LEU A 8 -1.55 -9.03 -7.87
CA LEU A 8 -1.15 -7.62 -7.89
C LEU A 8 -0.06 -7.31 -8.94
N ASP A 9 0.68 -8.31 -9.42
CA ASP A 9 1.64 -8.12 -10.53
C ASP A 9 0.95 -7.98 -11.90
N TYR A 10 -0.32 -8.39 -12.02
CA TYR A 10 -1.08 -8.38 -13.28
C TYR A 10 -2.11 -7.25 -13.37
N ILE A 11 -2.47 -6.64 -12.24
CA ILE A 11 -3.44 -5.56 -12.18
C ILE A 11 -2.69 -4.34 -11.66
N LYS A 12 -2.36 -3.41 -12.55
CA LYS A 12 -1.84 -2.09 -12.16
C LYS A 12 -3.01 -1.27 -11.60
N PRO A 13 -3.12 -1.08 -10.28
CA PRO A 13 -4.20 -0.27 -9.73
C PRO A 13 -3.99 1.19 -10.15
N ASP A 14 -5.06 1.85 -10.59
CA ASP A 14 -5.04 3.30 -10.84
C ASP A 14 -4.90 4.07 -9.52
N TYR A 15 -5.48 3.53 -8.45
CA TYR A 15 -5.47 4.12 -7.11
C TYR A 15 -5.21 3.07 -6.04
N VAL A 16 -4.33 3.42 -5.11
CA VAL A 16 -3.92 2.63 -3.95
C VAL A 16 -4.18 3.47 -2.71
N HIS A 17 -4.92 2.91 -1.76
CA HIS A 17 -5.18 3.52 -0.47
C HIS A 17 -4.58 2.66 0.64
N VAL A 18 -3.77 3.28 1.50
CA VAL A 18 -3.19 2.62 2.67
C VAL A 18 -4.05 2.94 3.88
N LEU A 19 -4.61 1.89 4.47
CA LEU A 19 -5.44 1.97 5.66
C LEU A 19 -4.60 1.63 6.90
N TYR A 20 -4.60 2.52 7.89
CA TYR A 20 -3.97 2.28 9.19
C TYR A 20 -4.89 2.81 10.30
N GLN A 21 -5.08 2.03 11.37
CA GLN A 21 -5.99 2.35 12.48
C GLN A 21 -7.42 2.76 12.04
N GLY A 22 -7.94 2.14 10.99
CA GLY A 22 -9.29 2.42 10.49
C GLY A 22 -9.42 3.74 9.72
N ARG A 23 -8.30 4.41 9.41
CA ARG A 23 -8.27 5.63 8.58
C ARG A 23 -7.35 5.44 7.39
N ILE A 24 -7.63 6.15 6.30
CA ILE A 24 -6.72 6.20 5.15
C ILE A 24 -5.59 7.15 5.53
N VAL A 25 -4.38 6.62 5.70
CA VAL A 25 -3.19 7.42 6.03
C VAL A 25 -2.46 7.91 4.80
N ARG A 26 -2.59 7.20 3.67
CA ARG A 26 -2.01 7.64 2.40
C ARG A 26 -2.77 7.10 1.21
N SER A 27 -2.79 7.89 0.14
CA SER A 27 -3.35 7.50 -1.14
C SER A 27 -2.33 7.84 -2.23
N GLY A 28 -2.24 7.00 -3.25
CA GLY A 28 -1.31 7.19 -4.36
C GLY A 28 -1.65 6.28 -5.52
N ASP A 29 -0.82 6.31 -6.55
CA ASP A 29 -0.89 5.37 -7.66
C ASP A 29 -0.12 4.08 -7.33
N PHE A 30 0.03 3.20 -8.33
CA PHE A 30 0.82 1.96 -8.21
C PHE A 30 2.26 2.17 -7.70
N THR A 31 2.85 3.37 -7.84
CA THR A 31 4.20 3.65 -7.34
C THR A 31 4.27 3.60 -5.81
N LEU A 32 3.15 3.85 -5.14
CA LEU A 32 3.03 3.75 -3.69
C LEU A 32 3.31 2.32 -3.21
N VAL A 33 2.86 1.30 -3.96
CA VAL A 33 3.12 -0.11 -3.63
C VAL A 33 4.61 -0.39 -3.64
N LYS A 34 5.30 0.05 -4.69
CA LYS A 34 6.75 -0.14 -4.82
C LYS A 34 7.52 0.56 -3.70
N GLN A 35 7.10 1.77 -3.31
CA GLN A 35 7.69 2.49 -2.18
C GLN A 35 7.47 1.77 -0.85
N LEU A 36 6.32 1.12 -0.67
CA LEU A 36 6.02 0.31 0.54
C LEU A 36 6.87 -0.95 0.59
N GLU A 37 7.16 -1.57 -0.54
CA GLU A 37 8.05 -2.73 -0.61
C GLU A 37 9.50 -2.34 -0.31
N GLU A 38 9.96 -1.20 -0.80
CA GLU A 38 11.34 -0.74 -0.62
C GLU A 38 11.62 -0.18 0.78
N GLN A 39 10.69 0.63 1.34
CA GLN A 39 10.89 1.35 2.61
C GLN A 39 10.16 0.69 3.79
N GLY A 40 9.33 -0.32 3.55
CA GLY A 40 8.45 -0.92 4.55
C GLY A 40 7.31 0.01 4.96
N TYR A 41 6.55 -0.39 6.00
CA TYR A 41 5.40 0.37 6.50
C TYR A 41 5.75 1.41 7.58
N GLY A 42 7.01 1.47 8.04
CA GLY A 42 7.41 2.28 9.21
C GLY A 42 7.17 3.78 9.04
N TRP A 43 7.48 4.33 7.87
CA TRP A 43 7.30 5.75 7.56
C TRP A 43 5.83 6.18 7.47
N LEU A 44 4.89 5.25 7.31
CA LEU A 44 3.45 5.53 7.37
C LEU A 44 2.93 5.66 8.81
N THR A 45 3.61 4.99 9.74
CA THR A 45 3.21 4.91 11.16
C THR A 45 3.81 6.04 12.01
N GLU A 46 4.79 6.79 11.50
CA GLU A 46 5.47 7.90 12.18
C GLU A 46 4.66 9.23 12.20
N GLN A 47 3.37 9.21 11.86
CA GLN A 47 2.50 10.39 11.93
C GLN A 47 1.92 10.63 13.34
N GLN A 48 2.58 10.18 14.42
CA GLN A 48 2.12 10.41 15.79
C GLN A 48 3.24 10.87 16.73
#